data_AF-A0AA38JTR5-F1
#
_entry.id   AF-A0AA38JTR5-F1
#
_cell.length_a   1.000
_cell.length_b   1.000
_cell.length_c   1.000
_cell.angle_alpha   90.00
_cell.angle_beta   90.00
_cell.angle_gamma   90.00
#
_symmetry.space_group_name_H-M   'P 1'
#
loop_
_entity.id
_entity.type
_entity.pdbx_description
1 polymer ?
#
loop_
_entity_poly.entity_id
_entity_poly.type
_entity_poly.pdbx_seq_one_letter_code
_entity_poly.pdbx_strand_id
1 'polypeptide(L)'
;MPSTRTLATKRAASPYPIATSGSSDTSDEVKTTRRRPKPTVGSRRPQAEVNFPTREEFENMKQRALAAHEKLFSYIAEQKLPFTCSSCKGLAFYPQISDCGHIHCSQCIYASRKSAVDNGDISRCAVCRELLLWAPNSCYALQEYIHSLAKAEGTTVPNPLAVVWTPRP
;
A
#
# COMPACT_ATOMS: atom_id res chain seq x y z
N MET A 1 -53.60 -14.86 11.37
CA MET A 1 -53.26 -15.50 10.08
C MET A 1 -51.85 -15.08 9.68
N PRO A 2 -50.78 -15.79 10.10
CA PRO A 2 -49.43 -15.45 9.67
C PRO A 2 -49.14 -16.14 8.32
N SER A 3 -48.89 -15.35 7.28
CA SER A 3 -48.47 -15.84 5.97
C SER A 3 -46.94 -15.83 5.89
N THR A 4 -46.34 -16.99 6.13
CA THR A 4 -44.92 -17.28 5.88
C THR A 4 -44.64 -17.29 4.37
N ARG A 5 -43.71 -16.44 3.92
CA ARG A 5 -43.10 -16.55 2.58
C ARG A 5 -41.61 -16.84 2.72
N THR A 6 -41.29 -18.11 2.50
CA THR A 6 -39.94 -18.63 2.28
C THR A 6 -39.52 -18.30 0.86
N LEU A 7 -38.36 -17.67 0.65
CA LEU A 7 -37.71 -17.61 -0.66
C LEU A 7 -36.28 -18.10 -0.55
N ALA A 8 -35.99 -19.05 -1.44
CA ALA A 8 -34.78 -19.84 -1.51
C ALA A 8 -33.61 -19.08 -2.15
N THR A 9 -32.45 -19.53 -1.72
CA THR A 9 -31.08 -19.35 -2.17
C THR A 9 -30.87 -19.21 -3.68
N LYS A 10 -30.06 -18.20 -4.06
CA LYS A 10 -29.20 -18.28 -5.25
C LYS A 10 -27.78 -17.82 -4.86
N ARG A 11 -26.85 -18.78 -4.87
CA ARG A 11 -25.40 -18.54 -4.81
C ARG A 11 -24.95 -17.99 -6.15
N ALA A 12 -24.36 -16.80 -6.16
CA ALA A 12 -23.65 -16.28 -7.32
C ALA A 12 -22.17 -16.69 -7.24
N ALA A 13 -21.67 -17.28 -8.31
CA ALA A 13 -20.30 -17.78 -8.45
C ALA A 13 -19.30 -16.62 -8.60
N SER A 14 -18.15 -16.77 -7.95
CA SER A 14 -17.00 -15.86 -8.03
C SER A 14 -16.21 -16.11 -9.34
N PRO A 15 -15.77 -15.08 -10.07
CA PRO A 15 -15.17 -15.23 -11.41
C PRO A 15 -13.63 -15.35 -11.46
N TYR A 16 -12.93 -15.67 -10.37
CA TYR A 16 -11.46 -15.76 -10.40
C TYR A 16 -10.94 -17.20 -10.27
N PRO A 17 -10.08 -17.67 -11.20
CA PRO A 17 -9.47 -18.99 -11.09
C PRO A 17 -8.43 -19.02 -9.95
N ILE A 18 -8.59 -20.05 -9.11
CA ILE A 18 -7.64 -20.48 -8.09
C ILE A 18 -6.47 -21.16 -8.80
N ALA A 19 -5.26 -20.65 -8.64
CA ALA A 19 -4.03 -21.36 -9.01
C ALA A 19 -3.55 -22.18 -7.81
N THR A 20 -3.80 -23.50 -7.85
CA THR A 20 -3.20 -24.48 -6.95
C THR A 20 -1.83 -24.93 -7.45
N SER A 21 -0.92 -25.09 -6.49
CA SER A 21 0.35 -25.80 -6.47
C SER A 21 0.57 -27.01 -7.40
N GLY A 22 1.80 -27.13 -7.90
CA GLY A 22 2.53 -28.38 -8.19
C GLY A 22 4.02 -28.01 -8.34
N SER A 23 4.95 -28.38 -7.45
CA SER A 23 5.45 -29.72 -7.12
C SER A 23 5.69 -30.58 -8.35
N SER A 24 6.95 -30.85 -8.69
CA SER A 24 7.60 -32.12 -8.33
C SER A 24 9.01 -32.21 -8.93
N ASP A 25 9.97 -32.47 -8.04
CA ASP A 25 11.22 -33.17 -8.34
C ASP A 25 10.93 -34.55 -8.94
N THR A 26 11.63 -34.91 -10.01
CA THR A 26 11.99 -36.29 -10.31
C THR A 26 13.41 -36.33 -10.83
N SER A 27 14.32 -36.83 -9.98
CA SER A 27 15.60 -37.38 -10.37
C SER A 27 15.37 -38.67 -11.17
N ASP A 28 15.73 -38.66 -12.45
CA ASP A 28 15.90 -39.89 -13.23
C ASP A 28 17.34 -40.00 -13.73
N GLU A 29 18.00 -41.01 -13.18
CA GLU A 29 19.34 -41.48 -13.46
C GLU A 29 19.32 -42.29 -14.76
N VAL A 30 19.79 -41.70 -15.88
CA VAL A 30 20.03 -42.47 -17.12
C VAL A 30 21.52 -42.75 -17.27
N LYS A 31 21.86 -44.00 -16.95
CA LYS A 31 23.17 -44.63 -17.19
C LYS A 31 23.21 -45.15 -18.62
N THR A 32 23.83 -44.41 -19.54
CA THR A 32 24.14 -44.91 -20.90
C THR A 32 25.59 -44.64 -21.30
N THR A 33 26.38 -45.71 -21.22
CA THR A 33 27.44 -46.15 -22.14
C THR A 33 28.36 -45.09 -22.78
N ARG A 34 29.64 -45.15 -22.34
CA ARG A 34 30.83 -44.67 -23.03
C ARG A 34 30.79 -44.98 -24.55
N ARG A 35 30.77 -43.94 -25.37
CA ARG A 35 31.55 -43.89 -26.61
C ARG A 35 32.41 -42.63 -26.57
N ARG A 36 33.73 -42.84 -26.49
CA ARG A 36 34.76 -41.80 -26.48
C ARG A 36 34.82 -41.17 -27.88
N PRO A 37 34.41 -39.90 -28.09
CA PRO A 37 34.66 -39.22 -29.34
C PRO A 37 36.15 -38.91 -29.44
N LYS A 38 36.68 -39.12 -30.63
CA LYS A 38 38.05 -38.78 -31.03
C LYS A 38 38.31 -37.29 -30.76
N PRO A 39 39.48 -36.89 -30.24
CA PRO A 39 39.76 -35.48 -29.97
C PRO A 39 39.87 -34.74 -31.31
N THR A 40 38.80 -34.05 -31.70
CA THR A 40 38.85 -33.05 -32.77
C THR A 40 39.52 -31.80 -32.22
N VAL A 41 40.72 -31.59 -32.73
CA VAL A 41 41.54 -30.39 -32.59
C VAL A 41 40.72 -29.15 -33.00
N GLY A 42 40.71 -28.15 -32.11
CA GLY A 42 40.60 -26.74 -32.50
C GLY A 42 39.21 -26.20 -32.84
N SER A 43 38.26 -26.23 -31.91
CA SER A 43 37.17 -25.23 -31.92
C SER A 43 37.42 -24.22 -30.82
N ARG A 44 38.14 -23.14 -31.15
CA ARG A 44 38.35 -21.98 -30.28
C ARG A 44 36.96 -21.40 -29.99
N ARG A 45 36.47 -21.59 -28.76
CA ARG A 45 35.25 -20.92 -28.27
C ARG A 45 35.44 -19.42 -28.53
N PRO A 46 34.54 -18.71 -29.24
CA PRO A 46 34.63 -17.27 -29.34
C PRO A 46 34.66 -16.75 -27.90
N GLN A 47 35.79 -16.19 -27.49
CA GLN A 47 35.85 -15.47 -26.22
C GLN A 47 34.94 -14.28 -26.45
N ALA A 48 33.75 -14.30 -25.84
CA ALA A 48 32.94 -13.11 -25.74
C ALA A 48 33.81 -12.10 -24.99
N GLU A 49 34.30 -11.09 -25.71
CA GLU A 49 35.00 -9.95 -25.11
C GLU A 49 34.05 -9.35 -24.08
N VAL A 50 34.40 -9.54 -22.80
CA VAL A 50 33.67 -8.92 -21.71
C VAL A 50 34.07 -7.44 -21.74
N ASN A 51 33.26 -6.63 -22.41
CA ASN A 51 33.50 -5.20 -22.49
C ASN A 51 33.11 -4.58 -21.14
N PHE A 52 34.11 -4.25 -20.32
CA PHE A 52 33.89 -3.59 -19.04
C PHE A 52 33.58 -2.11 -19.28
N PRO A 53 32.61 -1.53 -18.55
CA PRO A 53 32.31 -0.11 -18.66
C PRO A 53 33.56 0.72 -18.38
N THR A 54 33.78 1.74 -19.20
CA THR A 54 34.76 2.79 -18.91
C THR A 54 34.38 3.53 -17.63
N ARG A 55 35.36 4.17 -16.99
CA ARG A 55 35.12 4.97 -15.78
C ARG A 55 34.06 6.06 -16.01
N GLU A 56 34.07 6.70 -17.18
CA GLU A 56 33.09 7.72 -17.55
C GLU A 56 31.68 7.14 -17.68
N GLU A 57 31.53 5.99 -18.34
CA GLU A 57 30.24 5.29 -18.44
C GLU A 57 29.71 4.88 -17.07
N PHE A 58 30.58 4.41 -16.18
CA PHE A 58 30.20 4.06 -14.82
C PHE A 58 29.70 5.27 -14.02
N GLU A 59 30.40 6.41 -14.09
CA GLU A 59 29.96 7.64 -13.41
C GLU A 59 28.65 8.17 -14.00
N ASN A 60 28.49 8.15 -15.33
CA ASN A 60 27.22 8.50 -15.97
C ASN A 60 26.08 7.58 -15.52
N MET A 61 26.31 6.27 -15.43
CA MET A 61 25.31 5.32 -14.95
C MET A 61 24.93 5.59 -13.49
N LYS A 62 25.92 5.86 -12.64
CA LYS A 62 25.70 6.24 -11.24
C LYS A 62 24.89 7.52 -11.12
N GLN A 63 25.21 8.57 -11.89
CA GLN A 63 24.44 9.82 -11.91
C GLN A 63 22.98 9.58 -12.34
N ARG A 64 22.76 8.77 -13.39
CA ARG A 64 21.41 8.40 -13.84
C ARG A 64 20.64 7.63 -12.78
N ALA A 65 21.29 6.70 -12.08
CA ALA A 65 20.68 5.93 -11.00
C ALA A 65 20.27 6.84 -9.83
N LEU A 66 21.13 7.78 -9.43
CA LEU A 66 20.83 8.76 -8.39
C LEU A 66 19.67 9.67 -8.78
N ALA A 67 19.67 10.19 -10.01
CA ALA A 67 18.58 11.04 -10.51
C ALA A 67 17.25 10.26 -10.62
N ALA A 68 17.29 8.98 -11.00
CA ALA A 68 16.12 8.13 -11.02
C ALA A 68 15.59 7.87 -9.59
N HIS A 69 16.49 7.65 -8.64
CA HIS A 69 16.15 7.48 -7.23
C HIS A 69 15.49 8.73 -6.63
N GLU A 70 16.04 9.92 -6.90
CA GLU A 70 15.46 11.19 -6.46
C GLU A 70 14.04 11.40 -7.02
N LYS A 71 13.84 11.14 -8.31
CA LYS A 71 12.51 11.22 -8.96
C LYS A 71 11.52 10.22 -8.36
N LEU A 72 11.96 9.02 -8.06
CA LEU A 72 11.10 8.01 -7.43
C LEU A 72 10.71 8.45 -6.02
N PHE A 73 11.65 8.98 -5.26
CA PHE A 73 11.40 9.49 -3.91
C PHE A 73 10.39 10.64 -3.91
N SER A 74 10.53 11.62 -4.82
CA SER A 74 9.58 12.73 -4.93
C SER A 74 8.17 12.24 -5.30
N TYR A 75 8.08 11.31 -6.26
CA TYR A 75 6.80 10.74 -6.67
C TYR A 75 6.10 10.00 -5.52
N ILE A 76 6.84 9.18 -4.75
CA ILE A 76 6.30 8.48 -3.58
C ILE A 76 5.79 9.49 -2.53
N ALA A 77 6.53 10.57 -2.29
CA ALA A 77 6.12 11.62 -1.35
C ALA A 77 4.82 12.30 -1.78
N GLU A 78 4.66 12.63 -3.07
CA GLU A 78 3.42 13.21 -3.62
C GLU A 78 2.24 12.25 -3.50
N GLN A 79 2.42 10.97 -3.84
CA GLN A 79 1.38 9.96 -3.73
C GLN A 79 0.92 9.73 -2.28
N LYS A 80 1.79 9.99 -1.29
CA LYS A 80 1.45 9.85 0.13
C LYS A 80 0.57 10.99 0.65
N LEU A 81 0.62 12.18 0.07
CA LEU A 81 -0.06 13.38 0.58
C LEU A 81 -1.55 13.19 0.89
N PRO A 82 -2.37 12.52 0.04
CA PRO A 82 -3.79 12.33 0.31
C PRO A 82 -4.10 11.51 1.58
N PHE A 83 -3.11 10.76 2.07
CA PHE A 83 -3.24 9.89 3.23
C PHE A 83 -2.65 10.51 4.49
N THR A 84 -2.29 11.79 4.44
CA THR A 84 -1.79 12.54 5.59
C THR A 84 -2.90 13.34 6.25
N CYS A 85 -2.91 13.38 7.59
CA CYS A 85 -3.85 14.20 8.33
C CYS A 85 -3.37 15.64 8.38
N SER A 86 -4.19 16.58 7.92
CA SER A 86 -3.82 17.99 7.89
C SER A 86 -3.65 18.64 9.26
N SER A 87 -4.14 18.00 10.33
CA SER A 87 -3.98 18.46 11.71
C SER A 87 -2.63 18.10 12.32
N CYS A 88 -2.21 16.82 12.25
CA CYS A 88 -0.92 16.38 12.82
C CYS A 88 0.23 16.30 11.80
N LYS A 89 -0.06 16.50 10.51
CA LYS A 89 0.88 16.39 9.37
C LYS A 89 1.53 15.01 9.17
N GLY A 90 1.09 14.00 9.92
CA GLY A 90 1.50 12.60 9.76
C GLY A 90 0.49 11.78 8.96
N LEU A 91 0.75 10.48 8.82
CA LEU A 91 -0.22 9.52 8.27
C LEU A 91 -1.53 9.54 9.06
N ALA A 92 -2.66 9.48 8.37
CA ALA A 92 -3.98 9.56 8.98
C ALA A 92 -4.41 8.24 9.64
N PHE A 93 -3.82 7.91 10.78
CA PHE A 93 -4.15 6.68 11.52
C PHE A 93 -5.62 6.64 11.96
N TYR A 94 -6.24 5.46 11.80
CA TYR A 94 -7.69 5.26 11.98
C TYR A 94 -8.51 6.31 11.22
N PRO A 95 -8.36 6.35 9.88
CA PRO A 95 -8.84 7.44 9.05
C PRO A 95 -10.34 7.65 9.20
N GLN A 96 -10.71 8.90 9.44
CA GLN A 96 -12.06 9.40 9.53
C GLN A 96 -12.31 10.34 8.36
N ILE A 97 -13.29 10.00 7.52
CA ILE A 97 -13.70 10.78 6.36
C ILE A 97 -14.81 11.73 6.81
N SER A 98 -14.55 13.03 6.76
CA SER A 98 -15.57 14.05 7.04
C SER A 98 -16.67 14.06 5.99
N ASP A 99 -17.78 14.75 6.29
CA ASP A 99 -18.86 15.03 5.34
C ASP A 99 -18.38 15.79 4.09
N CYS A 100 -17.35 16.63 4.21
CA CYS A 100 -16.69 17.27 3.08
C CYS A 100 -15.64 16.39 2.35
N GLY A 101 -15.49 15.11 2.74
CA GLY A 101 -14.62 14.14 2.07
C GLY A 101 -13.15 14.17 2.47
N HIS A 102 -12.73 15.03 3.39
CA HIS A 102 -11.35 15.12 3.84
C HIS A 102 -11.01 14.05 4.90
N ILE A 103 -9.79 13.55 4.86
CA ILE A 103 -9.32 12.48 5.73
C ILE A 103 -8.58 13.08 6.93
N HIS A 104 -8.95 12.62 8.12
CA HIS A 104 -8.32 13.01 9.38
C HIS A 104 -8.00 11.78 10.23
N CYS A 105 -7.03 11.87 11.15
CA CYS A 105 -6.91 10.86 12.21
C CYS A 105 -8.16 10.91 13.10
N SER A 106 -8.61 9.76 13.61
CA SER A 106 -9.73 9.67 14.55
C SER A 106 -9.57 10.61 15.75
N GLN A 107 -8.38 10.63 16.34
CA GLN A 107 -8.09 11.47 17.49
C GLN A 107 -8.03 12.96 17.14
N CYS A 108 -7.48 13.31 15.98
CA CYS A 108 -7.34 14.71 15.56
C CYS A 108 -8.70 15.38 15.30
N ILE A 109 -9.58 14.71 14.54
CA ILE A 109 -10.90 15.26 14.24
C ILE A 109 -11.77 15.36 15.49
N TYR A 110 -11.64 14.39 16.40
CA TYR A 110 -12.34 14.44 17.68
C TYR A 110 -11.84 15.55 18.60
N ALA A 111 -10.52 15.72 18.74
CA ALA A 111 -9.96 16.81 19.52
C ALA A 111 -10.42 18.18 18.99
N SER A 112 -10.44 18.34 17.66
CA SER A 112 -10.98 19.55 17.01
C SER A 112 -12.46 19.76 17.33
N ARG A 113 -13.29 18.71 17.26
CA ARG A 113 -14.71 18.81 17.64
C ARG A 113 -14.90 19.15 19.10
N LYS A 114 -14.21 18.44 19.99
CA LYS A 114 -14.30 18.66 21.44
C LYS A 114 -13.99 20.12 21.78
N SER A 115 -12.87 20.64 21.26
CA SER A 115 -12.50 22.05 21.47
C SER A 115 -13.54 23.04 20.92
N ALA A 116 -14.14 22.76 19.77
CA ALA A 116 -15.19 23.62 19.23
C ALA A 116 -16.45 23.62 20.13
N VAL A 117 -16.88 22.44 20.58
CA VAL A 117 -18.03 22.30 21.49
C VAL A 117 -17.78 22.99 22.82
N ASP A 118 -16.59 22.80 23.41
CA ASP A 118 -16.20 23.44 24.68
C ASP A 118 -16.21 24.99 24.56
N ASN A 119 -15.98 25.52 23.36
CA ASN A 119 -16.01 26.96 23.06
C ASN A 119 -17.38 27.46 22.56
N GLY A 120 -18.41 26.61 22.50
CA GLY A 120 -19.73 26.98 21.97
C GLY A 120 -19.78 27.17 20.44
N ASP A 121 -18.82 26.63 19.70
CA ASP A 121 -18.66 26.78 18.25
C ASP A 121 -18.87 25.46 17.47
N ILE A 122 -18.97 25.56 16.15
CA ILE A 122 -19.08 24.44 15.23
C ILE A 122 -17.70 24.06 14.68
N SER A 123 -17.29 22.80 14.91
CA SER A 123 -16.08 22.23 14.31
C SER A 123 -16.06 22.43 12.78
N ARG A 124 -14.89 22.78 12.27
CA ARG A 124 -14.64 23.04 10.84
C ARG A 124 -13.54 22.13 10.33
N CYS A 125 -13.65 21.72 9.09
CA CYS A 125 -12.60 20.94 8.43
C CYS A 125 -11.28 21.71 8.42
N ALA A 126 -10.19 21.07 8.83
CA ALA A 126 -8.86 21.68 8.82
C ALA A 126 -8.33 21.97 7.39
N VAL A 127 -8.97 21.39 6.36
CA VAL A 127 -8.58 21.56 4.95
C VAL A 127 -9.40 22.66 4.28
N CYS A 128 -10.71 22.44 4.12
CA CYS A 128 -11.57 23.36 3.38
C CYS A 128 -12.34 24.37 4.25
N ARG A 129 -12.24 24.28 5.58
CA ARG A 129 -12.95 25.16 6.54
C ARG A 129 -14.48 25.07 6.55
N GLU A 130 -15.05 24.14 5.77
CA GLU A 130 -16.47 23.78 5.83
C GLU A 130 -16.88 23.24 7.20
N LEU A 131 -18.15 23.45 7.55
CA LEU A 131 -18.72 22.98 8.81
C LEU A 131 -18.79 21.45 8.84
N LEU A 132 -18.33 20.86 9.94
CA LEU A 132 -18.44 19.42 10.21
C LEU A 132 -19.71 19.18 11.04
N LEU A 133 -20.81 18.90 10.36
CA LEU A 133 -22.11 18.71 11.01
C LEU A 133 -22.28 17.27 11.48
N TRP A 134 -21.82 16.32 10.66
CA TRP A 134 -22.04 14.90 10.86
C TRP A 134 -20.87 14.21 11.56
N ALA A 135 -21.13 13.01 12.06
CA ALA A 135 -20.05 12.11 12.45
C ALA A 135 -19.26 11.70 11.21
N PRO A 136 -17.91 11.76 11.25
CA PRO A 136 -17.13 11.26 10.16
C PRO A 136 -17.26 9.74 10.06
N ASN A 137 -17.06 9.21 8.86
CA ASN A 137 -17.12 7.77 8.61
C ASN A 137 -15.74 7.16 8.73
N SER A 138 -15.63 6.04 9.45
CA SER A 138 -14.41 5.24 9.45
C SER A 138 -14.22 4.55 8.10
N CYS A 139 -12.97 4.43 7.65
CA CYS A 139 -12.64 3.72 6.41
C CYS A 139 -11.56 2.65 6.63
N TYR A 140 -11.97 1.41 6.83
CA TYR A 140 -11.05 0.29 7.09
C TYR A 140 -10.11 0.00 5.90
N ALA A 141 -10.57 0.17 4.66
CA ALA A 141 -9.72 -0.02 3.49
C ALA A 141 -8.55 1.00 3.46
N LEU A 142 -8.83 2.28 3.76
CA LEU A 142 -7.78 3.29 3.91
C LEU A 142 -6.90 3.01 5.12
N GLN A 143 -7.46 2.47 6.20
CA GLN A 143 -6.69 2.12 7.40
C GLN A 143 -5.61 1.08 7.09
N GLU A 144 -5.97 -0.02 6.42
CA GLU A 144 -5.00 -1.07 6.05
C GLU A 144 -3.89 -0.51 5.15
N TYR A 145 -4.27 0.32 4.17
CA TYR A 145 -3.30 0.98 3.30
C TYR A 145 -2.35 1.90 4.08
N ILE A 146 -2.87 2.75 4.96
CA ILE A 146 -2.07 3.65 5.79
C ILE A 146 -1.15 2.88 6.75
N HIS A 147 -1.62 1.76 7.30
CA HIS A 147 -0.78 0.89 8.12
C HIS A 147 0.37 0.26 7.33
N SER A 148 0.12 -0.12 6.06
CA SER A 148 1.17 -0.62 5.18
C SER A 148 2.23 0.44 4.87
N LEU A 149 1.82 1.70 4.66
CA LEU A 149 2.73 2.83 4.50
C LEU A 149 3.56 3.06 5.76
N ALA A 150 2.93 3.08 6.94
CA ALA A 150 3.63 3.26 8.21
C ALA A 150 4.67 2.15 8.43
N LYS A 151 4.32 0.89 8.12
CA LYS A 151 5.23 -0.25 8.22
C LYS A 151 6.43 -0.10 7.28
N ALA A 152 6.21 0.31 6.03
CA ALA A 152 7.28 0.55 5.06
C ALA A 152 8.25 1.65 5.53
N GLU A 153 7.75 2.63 6.28
CA GLU A 153 8.53 3.74 6.85
C GLU A 153 9.15 3.42 8.22
N GLY A 154 8.92 2.23 8.76
CA GLY A 154 9.34 1.88 10.13
C GLY A 154 8.65 2.71 11.22
N THR A 155 7.50 3.33 10.92
CA THR A 155 6.71 4.13 11.86
C THR A 155 5.78 3.22 12.67
N THR A 156 5.70 3.45 13.97
CA THR A 156 4.77 2.71 14.84
C THR A 156 3.34 3.16 14.61
N VAL A 157 2.44 2.19 14.43
CA VAL A 157 1.00 2.46 14.36
C VAL A 157 0.50 2.69 15.80
N PRO A 158 -0.11 3.84 16.11
CA PRO A 158 -0.64 4.10 17.45
C PRO A 158 -1.79 3.14 17.77
N ASN A 159 -2.02 2.84 19.04
CA ASN A 159 -3.16 2.03 19.47
C ASN A 159 -4.49 2.77 19.15
N PRO A 160 -5.57 2.08 18.74
CA PRO A 160 -6.83 2.74 18.49
C PRO A 160 -7.36 3.28 19.82
N LEU A 161 -7.60 4.59 19.88
CA LEU A 161 -8.34 5.16 21.00
C LEU A 161 -9.83 4.99 20.74
N ALA A 162 -10.56 4.54 21.76
CA ALA A 162 -12.01 4.56 21.75
C ALA A 162 -12.49 6.02 21.79
N VAL A 163 -12.84 6.55 20.63
CA VAL A 163 -13.34 7.91 20.46
C VAL A 163 -14.85 7.84 20.25
N VAL A 164 -15.61 8.50 21.11
CA VAL A 164 -17.08 8.54 21.03
C VAL A 164 -17.50 9.89 20.46
N TRP A 165 -18.14 9.86 19.29
CA TRP A 165 -18.71 11.06 18.69
C TRP A 165 -20.09 11.34 19.28
N THR A 166 -20.16 12.21 20.28
CA THR A 166 -21.44 12.55 20.91
C THR A 166 -22.28 13.45 19.99
N PRO A 167 -23.59 13.18 19.82
CA PRO A 167 -24.50 14.12 19.19
C PRO A 167 -24.44 15.47 19.89
N ARG A 168 -24.59 16.57 19.15
CA ARG A 168 -24.79 17.86 19.81
C ARG A 168 -26.20 17.88 20.42
N PRO A 169 -26.36 18.39 21.66
CA PRO A 169 -27.68 18.66 22.23
C PRO A 169 -28.41 19.75 21.45
#